data_AF-A0A8I2FYR3-F1
#
_entry.id   AF-A0A8I2FYR3-F1
#
_cell.length_a   1.000
_cell.length_b   1.000
_cell.length_c   1.000
_cell.angle_alpha   90.00
_cell.angle_beta   90.00
_cell.angle_gamma   90.00
#
_symmetry.space_group_name_H-M   'P 1'
#
loop_
_entity.id
_entity.type
_entity.pdbx_description
1 polymer ?
#
loop_
_entity_poly.entity_id
_entity_poly.type
_entity_poly.pdbx_seq_one_letter_code
_entity_poly.pdbx_strand_id
1 'polypeptide(L)'
;MKYFNWSTEKNEILKRERNLSFEEITYLIESGQILSVEENPARPDQKIYILEIDNYAVVVPFVETENEIFLKTAFPSRKYSKRFGLKEET
;
A
#
# COMPACT_ATOMS: atom_id res chain seq x y z
N MET A 1 13.51 -6.51 12.70
CA MET A 1 12.67 -5.75 11.75
C MET A 1 12.95 -6.29 10.37
N LYS A 2 11.90 -6.51 9.56
CA LYS A 2 12.06 -6.88 8.15
C LYS A 2 12.40 -5.63 7.36
N TYR A 3 13.24 -5.74 6.33
CA TYR A 3 13.52 -4.61 5.46
C TYR A 3 12.50 -4.55 4.33
N PHE A 4 12.16 -3.34 3.90
CA PHE A 4 11.32 -3.11 2.73
C PHE A 4 12.16 -3.15 1.46
N ASN A 5 11.60 -3.75 0.42
CA ASN A 5 12.20 -3.79 -0.90
C ASN A 5 11.14 -3.64 -1.99
N TRP A 6 11.56 -3.15 -3.15
CA TRP A 6 10.72 -2.95 -4.32
C TRP A 6 11.55 -2.87 -5.59
N SER A 7 10.88 -2.97 -6.74
CA SER A 7 11.52 -2.67 -8.02
C SER A 7 11.60 -1.16 -8.23
N THR A 8 12.81 -0.63 -8.46
CA THR A 8 13.03 0.79 -8.77
C THR A 8 12.23 1.24 -9.99
N GLU A 9 12.16 0.43 -11.04
CA GLU A 9 11.37 0.72 -12.23
C GLU A 9 9.89 0.90 -11.91
N LYS A 10 9.31 -0.02 -11.11
CA LYS A 10 7.90 0.08 -10.70
C LYS A 10 7.65 1.29 -9.82
N ASN A 11 8.62 1.68 -9.01
CA ASN A 11 8.52 2.87 -8.18
C ASN A 11 8.40 4.14 -9.04
N GLU A 12 9.24 4.26 -10.06
CA GLU A 12 9.20 5.40 -10.97
C GLU A 12 7.89 5.43 -11.79
N ILE A 13 7.35 4.27 -12.15
CA ILE A 13 6.01 4.16 -12.77
C ILE A 13 4.94 4.66 -11.81
N LEU A 14 4.94 4.25 -10.54
CA LEU A 14 3.97 4.71 -9.54
C LEU A 14 4.02 6.22 -9.33
N LYS A 15 5.22 6.79 -9.24
CA LYS A 15 5.42 8.24 -9.08
C LYS A 15 4.80 8.98 -10.25
N ARG A 16 5.07 8.51 -11.49
CA ARG A 16 4.57 9.16 -12.71
C ARG A 16 3.07 9.00 -12.92
N GLU A 17 2.53 7.81 -12.74
CA GLU A 17 1.15 7.49 -13.12
C GLU A 17 0.13 7.74 -12.02
N ARG A 18 0.54 7.63 -10.76
CA ARG A 18 -0.37 7.64 -9.61
C ARG A 18 -0.01 8.67 -8.55
N ASN A 19 1.08 9.41 -8.74
CA ASN A 19 1.60 10.35 -7.76
C ASN A 19 1.80 9.68 -6.38
N LEU A 20 2.27 8.43 -6.39
CA LEU A 20 2.55 7.62 -5.20
C LEU A 20 3.98 7.10 -5.28
N SER A 21 4.65 6.92 -4.15
CA SER A 21 6.00 6.36 -4.10
C SER A 21 6.13 5.27 -3.05
N PHE A 22 6.97 4.27 -3.30
CA PHE A 22 7.26 3.24 -2.31
C PHE A 22 8.04 3.80 -1.12
N GLU A 23 8.81 4.87 -1.30
CA GLU A 23 9.50 5.57 -0.22
C GLU A 23 8.48 6.14 0.79
N GLU A 24 7.47 6.87 0.30
CA GLU A 24 6.40 7.42 1.13
C GLU A 24 5.59 6.31 1.81
N ILE A 25 5.19 5.29 1.04
CA ILE A 25 4.45 4.13 1.56
C ILE A 25 5.23 3.44 2.68
N THR A 26 6.53 3.22 2.49
CA THR A 26 7.38 2.59 3.51
C THR A 26 7.45 3.45 4.76
N TYR A 27 7.65 4.76 4.61
CA TYR A 27 7.65 5.69 5.73
C TYR A 27 6.34 5.65 6.54
N LEU A 28 5.19 5.60 5.88
CA LEU A 28 3.89 5.50 6.54
C LEU A 28 3.74 4.17 7.30
N ILE A 29 4.15 3.07 6.69
CA ILE A 29 4.10 1.73 7.31
C ILE A 29 5.01 1.69 8.55
N GLU A 30 6.25 2.17 8.44
CA GLU A 30 7.21 2.22 9.55
C GLU A 30 6.76 3.17 10.67
N SER A 31 6.04 4.23 10.32
CA SER A 31 5.43 5.17 11.28
C SER A 31 4.16 4.61 11.94
N GLY A 32 3.74 3.39 11.59
CA GLY A 32 2.54 2.74 12.12
C GLY A 32 1.22 3.32 11.58
N GLN A 33 1.26 4.11 10.50
CA GLN A 33 0.09 4.73 9.88
C GLN A 33 -0.60 3.74 8.92
N ILE A 34 -1.09 2.63 9.48
CA ILE A 34 -1.73 1.53 8.74
C ILE A 34 -3.18 1.43 9.19
N LEU A 35 -4.13 1.50 8.26
CA LEU A 35 -5.54 1.30 8.56
C LEU A 35 -5.85 -0.17 8.82
N SER A 36 -5.28 -1.07 8.00
CA SER A 36 -5.46 -2.52 8.12
C SER A 36 -4.41 -3.28 7.29
N VAL A 37 -4.21 -4.55 7.65
CA VAL A 37 -3.44 -5.53 6.88
C VAL A 37 -4.35 -6.73 6.61
N GLU A 38 -4.51 -7.11 5.35
CA GLU A 38 -5.45 -8.16 4.94
C GLU A 38 -4.81 -9.15 3.96
N GLU A 39 -5.34 -10.36 3.89
CA GLU A 39 -5.01 -11.32 2.84
C GLU A 39 -5.50 -10.80 1.48
N ASN A 40 -4.72 -11.01 0.42
CA ASN A 40 -5.13 -10.60 -0.93
C ASN A 40 -6.08 -11.64 -1.53
N PRO A 41 -7.38 -11.33 -1.72
CA PRO A 41 -8.34 -12.30 -2.23
C PRO A 41 -8.05 -12.76 -3.67
N ALA A 42 -7.29 -11.96 -4.44
CA ALA A 42 -6.92 -12.30 -5.81
C ALA A 42 -5.63 -13.12 -5.92
N ARG A 43 -4.77 -13.07 -4.90
CA ARG A 43 -3.43 -13.70 -4.91
C ARG A 43 -3.11 -14.27 -3.52
N PRO A 44 -3.31 -15.58 -3.31
CA PRO A 44 -3.15 -16.22 -1.99
C PRO A 44 -1.73 -16.14 -1.39
N ASP A 45 -0.73 -15.86 -2.22
CA ASP A 45 0.67 -15.67 -1.82
C ASP A 45 0.97 -14.23 -1.36
N GLN A 46 -0.02 -13.35 -1.35
CA GLN A 46 0.14 -11.92 -1.10
C GLN A 46 -0.80 -11.44 -0.01
N LYS A 47 -0.31 -10.45 0.72
CA LYS A 47 -1.12 -9.63 1.61
C LYS A 47 -1.24 -8.23 1.03
N ILE A 48 -2.09 -7.41 1.63
CA ILE A 48 -2.26 -6.01 1.29
C ILE A 48 -2.14 -5.15 2.54
N TYR A 49 -1.33 -4.09 2.46
CA TYR A 49 -1.45 -2.97 3.38
C TYR A 49 -2.54 -2.05 2.87
N ILE A 50 -3.30 -1.48 3.80
CA ILE A 50 -4.28 -0.44 3.52
C ILE A 50 -3.86 0.78 4.33
N LEU A 51 -3.49 1.85 3.64
CA LEU A 51 -2.97 3.10 4.21
C LEU A 51 -3.94 4.24 3.91
N GLU A 52 -3.97 5.28 4.74
CA GLU A 52 -4.63 6.54 4.40
C GLU A 52 -3.61 7.49 3.79
N ILE A 53 -3.87 7.96 2.57
CA ILE A 53 -3.07 8.97 1.87
C ILE A 53 -4.06 9.95 1.24
N ASP A 54 -3.92 11.25 1.53
CA ASP A 54 -4.79 12.33 1.01
C ASP A 54 -6.29 12.03 1.15
N ASN A 55 -6.71 11.57 2.34
CA ASN A 55 -8.09 11.17 2.62
C ASN A 55 -8.60 10.13 1.60
N TYR A 56 -7.75 9.19 1.19
CA TYR A 56 -8.10 8.01 0.41
C TYR A 56 -7.42 6.78 0.98
N ALA A 57 -8.11 5.64 0.93
CA ALA A 57 -7.47 4.37 1.23
C ALA A 57 -6.62 3.93 0.03
N VAL A 58 -5.32 3.76 0.25
CA VAL A 58 -4.36 3.23 -0.73
C VAL A 58 -4.05 1.78 -0.37
N VAL A 59 -4.24 0.89 -1.34
CA VAL A 59 -3.96 -0.54 -1.23
C VAL A 59 -2.57 -0.82 -1.79
N VAL A 60 -1.75 -1.51 -1.00
CA VAL A 60 -0.37 -1.84 -1.35
C VAL A 60 -0.17 -3.35 -1.21
N PRO A 61 -0.27 -4.11 -2.31
CA PRO A 61 0.04 -5.54 -2.29
C PRO A 61 1.52 -5.80 -2.01
N PHE A 62 1.80 -6.79 -1.18
CA PHE A 62 3.15 -7.19 -0.80
C PHE A 62 3.27 -8.71 -0.62
N VAL A 63 4.50 -9.19 -0.75
CA VAL A 63 4.91 -10.54 -0.33
C VAL A 63 5.81 -10.40 0.88
N GLU A 64 5.59 -11.21 1.88
CA GLU A 64 6.33 -11.19 3.14
C GLU A 64 7.10 -12.50 3.32
N THR A 65 8.41 -12.39 3.55
CA THR A 65 9.27 -13.52 3.93
C THR A 65 9.71 -13.36 5.39
N GLU A 66 10.62 -14.21 5.87
CA GLU A 66 11.19 -14.08 7.22
C GLU A 66 11.93 -12.76 7.42
N ASN A 67 12.60 -12.24 6.37
CA ASN A 67 13.50 -11.09 6.48
C ASN A 67 13.06 -9.87 5.65
N GLU A 68 12.19 -10.05 4.66
CA GLU A 68 11.88 -9.04 3.65
C GLU A 68 10.37 -8.82 3.49
N ILE A 69 9.97 -7.58 3.27
CA ILE A 69 8.66 -7.20 2.75
C ILE A 69 8.85 -6.61 1.35
N PHE A 70 8.39 -7.33 0.33
CA PHE A 70 8.52 -6.90 -1.06
C PHE A 70 7.22 -6.26 -1.57
N LEU A 71 7.25 -4.96 -1.82
CA LEU A 71 6.09 -4.20 -2.31
C LEU A 71 5.92 -4.40 -3.82
N LYS A 72 4.70 -4.74 -4.24
CA LYS A 72 4.39 -5.07 -5.64
C LYS A 72 3.89 -3.87 -6.44
N THR A 73 2.99 -3.08 -5.85
CA THR A 73 2.38 -1.89 -6.45
C THR A 73 1.61 -1.10 -5.38
N ALA A 74 1.01 0.03 -5.75
CA ALA A 74 0.11 0.81 -4.90
C ALA A 74 -1.00 1.45 -5.75
N PHE A 75 -2.21 1.51 -5.22
CA PHE A 75 -3.33 2.16 -5.90
C PHE A 75 -4.42 2.62 -4.92
N PRO A 76 -5.10 3.75 -5.19
CA PRO A 76 -6.26 4.17 -4.40
C PRO A 76 -7.42 3.20 -4.60
N SER A 77 -8.17 2.93 -3.53
CA SER A 77 -9.31 2.03 -3.56
C SER A 77 -10.56 2.67 -2.96
N ARG A 78 -11.54 2.94 -3.83
CA ARG A 78 -12.86 3.45 -3.41
C ARG A 78 -13.56 2.50 -2.43
N LYS A 79 -13.38 1.18 -2.60
CA LYS A 79 -13.96 0.17 -1.72
C LYS A 79 -13.45 0.36 -0.28
N TYR A 80 -12.13 0.53 -0.13
CA TYR A 80 -11.53 0.70 1.19
C TYR A 80 -11.77 2.11 1.74
N SER A 81 -11.78 3.16 0.89
CA SER A 81 -12.14 4.51 1.32
C SER A 81 -13.53 4.53 1.95
N LYS A 82 -14.53 3.91 1.30
CA LYS A 82 -15.88 3.80 1.87
C LYS A 82 -15.90 3.00 3.18
N ARG A 83 -15.16 1.91 3.25
CA ARG A 83 -15.07 1.07 4.47
C ARG A 83 -14.51 1.83 5.66
N PHE A 84 -13.54 2.72 5.44
CA PHE A 84 -12.88 3.51 6.48
C PHE A 84 -13.41 4.93 6.63
N GLY A 85 -14.43 5.33 5.85
CA GLY A 85 -15.00 6.69 5.89
C GLY A 85 -14.11 7.77 5.28
N LEU A 86 -13.11 7.40 4.47
CA LEU A 86 -12.09 8.28 3.89
C LEU A 86 -12.53 8.88 2.55
N LYS A 87 -13.72 9.46 2.52
CA LYS A 87 -14.21 10.34 1.45
C LYS A 87 -15.59 10.85 1.86
N GLU A 88 -15.78 12.16 1.94
CA GLU A 88 -17.14 12.71 1.98
C GLU A 88 -17.77 12.51 0.58
N GLU A 89 -18.96 11.92 0.56
CA GLU A 89 -19.86 12.05 -0.60
C GLU A 89 -20.21 13.53 -0.70
N THR A 90 -19.54 14.25 -1.61
CA THR A 90 -20.02 15.56 -2.07
C THR A 90 -21.27 15.37 -2.93
#